data_AF-A0A224VL71-F1
#
_entry.id   AF-A0A224VL71-F1
#
_cell.length_a   1.000
_cell.length_b   1.000
_cell.length_c   1.000
_cell.angle_alpha   90.00
_cell.angle_beta   90.00
_cell.angle_gamma   90.00
#
_symmetry.space_group_name_H-M   'P 1'
#
loop_
_entity.id
_entity.type
_entity.pdbx_description
1 polymer ?
#
loop_
_entity_poly.entity_id
_entity_poly.type
_entity_poly.pdbx_seq_one_letter_code
_entity_poly.pdbx_strand_id
1 'polypeptide(L)'
;MVDALLGIDPELKQTYAVMNQLRETIKTRDWPNYNQAFHHLQGCSEEMLAVLQTLTVHRDEIGNTFTHHYTNGPLEGSNNKIKVIKRTGFGYRNFFRFRLRVLFAFRVHTKRALITK
;
A
#
# COMPACT_ATOMS: atom_id res chain seq x y z
N MET A 1 21.24 -19.25 6.36
CA MET A 1 20.26 -19.34 7.47
C MET A 1 18.84 -19.40 6.92
N VAL A 2 18.42 -18.44 6.09
CA VAL A 2 17.11 -18.47 5.40
C VAL A 2 16.95 -19.73 4.54
N ASP A 3 17.94 -20.09 3.74
CA ASP A 3 17.86 -21.28 2.85
C ASP A 3 17.69 -22.60 3.61
N ALA A 4 18.22 -22.68 4.83
CA ALA A 4 18.04 -23.86 5.68
C ALA A 4 16.59 -23.99 6.17
N LEU A 5 15.94 -22.87 6.50
CA LEU A 5 14.52 -22.84 6.90
C LEU A 5 13.60 -23.14 5.71
N LEU A 6 13.92 -22.59 4.54
CA LEU A 6 13.18 -22.88 3.30
C LEU A 6 13.39 -24.32 2.79
N GLY A 7 14.39 -25.03 3.30
CA GLY A 7 14.60 -26.45 3.01
C GLY A 7 13.66 -27.37 3.79
N ILE A 8 13.01 -26.88 4.85
CA ILE A 8 12.16 -27.67 5.73
C ILE A 8 10.75 -27.83 5.17
N ASP A 9 10.22 -26.76 4.58
CA ASP A 9 8.83 -26.69 4.12
C ASP A 9 8.78 -26.22 2.65
N PRO A 10 8.33 -27.07 1.71
CA PRO A 10 8.25 -26.72 0.30
C PRO A 10 7.21 -25.62 0.01
N GLU A 11 6.14 -25.53 0.79
CA GLU A 11 5.10 -24.51 0.64
C GLU A 11 5.63 -23.14 1.06
N LEU A 12 6.34 -23.09 2.19
CA LEU A 12 7.00 -21.88 2.66
C LEU A 12 8.04 -21.41 1.64
N LYS A 13 8.81 -22.33 1.07
CA LYS A 13 9.80 -22.04 0.02
C LYS A 13 9.17 -21.40 -1.20
N GLN A 14 8.07 -21.96 -1.69
CA GLN A 14 7.39 -21.43 -2.86
C GLN A 14 6.76 -20.07 -2.57
N THR A 15 6.06 -19.94 -1.44
CA THR A 15 5.47 -18.68 -0.98
C THR A 15 6.52 -17.58 -0.90
N TYR A 16 7.67 -17.88 -0.32
CA TYR A 16 8.79 -16.97 -0.20
C TYR A 16 9.36 -16.55 -1.56
N ALA A 17 9.49 -17.49 -2.50
CA ALA A 17 9.99 -17.23 -3.85
C ALA A 17 9.07 -16.26 -4.61
N VAL A 18 7.75 -16.50 -4.61
CA VAL A 18 6.78 -15.62 -5.28
C VAL A 18 6.78 -14.23 -4.63
N MET A 19 6.76 -14.15 -3.30
CA MET A 19 6.80 -12.87 -2.58
C MET A 19 8.05 -12.06 -2.95
N ASN A 20 9.23 -12.69 -2.95
CA ASN A 20 10.47 -12.01 -3.30
C ASN A 20 10.54 -11.59 -4.76
N GLN A 21 10.03 -12.42 -5.68
CA GLN A 21 9.93 -12.05 -7.10
C GLN A 21 9.07 -10.79 -7.27
N LEU A 22 7.89 -10.73 -6.64
CA LEU A 22 7.03 -9.54 -6.67
C LEU A 22 7.74 -8.33 -6.05
N ARG A 23 8.40 -8.50 -4.90
CA ARG A 23 9.10 -7.41 -4.22
C ARG A 23 10.22 -6.82 -5.09
N GLU A 24 11.02 -7.68 -5.71
CA GLU A 24 12.16 -7.23 -6.53
C GLU A 24 11.66 -6.57 -7.82
N THR A 25 10.69 -7.17 -8.50
CA THR A 25 10.12 -6.61 -9.75
C THR A 25 9.45 -5.24 -9.51
N ILE A 26 8.75 -5.04 -8.39
CA ILE A 26 8.23 -3.72 -8.01
C ILE A 26 9.37 -2.72 -7.77
N LYS A 27 10.44 -3.14 -7.09
CA LYS A 27 11.60 -2.30 -6.79
C LYS A 27 12.37 -1.89 -8.05
N THR A 28 12.56 -2.82 -8.99
CA THR A 28 13.26 -2.60 -10.26
C THR A 28 12.36 -2.07 -11.37
N ARG A 29 11.05 -1.99 -11.14
CA ARG A 29 10.02 -1.60 -12.12
C ARG A 29 9.98 -2.52 -13.35
N ASP A 30 10.17 -3.82 -13.12
CA ASP A 30 10.14 -4.83 -14.17
C ASP A 30 8.73 -5.44 -14.33
N TRP A 31 7.89 -4.77 -15.13
CA TRP A 31 6.50 -5.19 -15.35
C TRP A 31 6.36 -6.57 -16.04
N PRO A 32 7.18 -6.92 -17.06
CA PRO A 32 7.15 -8.27 -17.63
C PRO A 32 7.41 -9.36 -16.58
N ASN A 33 8.46 -9.22 -15.77
CA ASN A 33 8.79 -10.23 -14.75
C ASN A 33 7.83 -10.22 -13.55
N TYR A 34 7.19 -9.08 -13.26
CA TYR A 34 6.08 -9.01 -12.29
C TYR A 34 4.93 -9.92 -12.73
N ASN A 35 4.52 -9.85 -14.00
CA ASN A 35 3.43 -10.69 -14.52
C ASN A 35 3.77 -12.18 -14.51
N GLN A 36 5.04 -12.55 -14.65
CA GLN A 36 5.48 -13.94 -14.58
C GLN A 36 5.28 -14.58 -13.20
N ALA A 37 5.25 -13.79 -12.12
CA ALA A 37 5.04 -14.29 -10.77
C ALA A 37 3.65 -14.95 -10.61
N PHE A 38 2.67 -14.55 -11.42
CA PHE A 38 1.29 -15.07 -11.37
C PHE A 38 1.13 -16.43 -12.07
N HIS A 39 2.16 -16.94 -12.75
CA HIS A 39 2.11 -18.24 -13.42
C HIS A 39 2.67 -19.38 -12.55
N HIS A 40 3.43 -19.07 -11.49
CA HIS A 40 4.13 -20.06 -10.66
C HIS A 40 3.48 -20.19 -9.27
N LEU A 41 2.19 -20.56 -9.22
CA LEU A 41 1.39 -20.55 -7.98
C LEU A 41 1.26 -21.92 -7.30
N GLN A 42 1.75 -22.97 -7.94
CA GLN A 42 1.62 -24.34 -7.43
C GLN A 42 2.44 -24.51 -6.15
N GLY A 43 1.78 -24.91 -5.06
CA GLY A 43 2.43 -25.05 -3.75
C GLY A 43 2.62 -23.73 -2.99
N CYS A 44 1.97 -22.63 -3.40
CA CYS A 44 1.87 -21.44 -2.56
C CYS A 44 0.82 -21.63 -1.46
N SER A 45 1.05 -20.96 -0.33
CA SER A 45 0.09 -20.83 0.75
C SER A 45 -1.19 -20.12 0.33
N GLU A 46 -2.29 -20.45 1.02
CA GLU A 46 -3.61 -19.86 0.79
C GLU A 46 -3.59 -18.33 0.96
N GLU A 47 -2.85 -17.84 1.97
CA GLU A 47 -2.67 -16.41 2.22
C GLU A 47 -2.01 -15.71 1.04
N MET A 48 -0.99 -16.35 0.44
CA MET A 48 -0.32 -15.79 -0.72
C MET A 48 -1.24 -15.76 -1.94
N LEU A 49 -2.06 -16.79 -2.13
CA LEU A 49 -3.06 -16.81 -3.20
C LEU A 49 -4.09 -15.69 -3.02
N ALA A 50 -4.56 -15.43 -1.80
CA ALA A 50 -5.46 -14.31 -1.50
C ALA A 50 -4.83 -12.94 -1.79
N VAL A 51 -3.54 -12.77 -1.47
CA VAL A 51 -2.78 -11.56 -1.84
C VAL A 51 -2.73 -11.40 -3.35
N LEU A 52 -2.41 -12.46 -4.10
CA LEU A 52 -2.33 -12.43 -5.56
C LEU A 52 -3.66 -12.13 -6.22
N GLN A 53 -4.77 -12.63 -5.67
CA GLN A 53 -6.12 -12.27 -6.12
C GLN A 53 -6.35 -10.75 -5.98
N THR A 54 -6.00 -10.18 -4.83
CA THR A 54 -6.10 -8.74 -4.59
C THR A 54 -5.24 -7.94 -5.58
N LEU A 55 -4.00 -8.39 -5.82
CA LEU A 55 -3.10 -7.75 -6.80
C LEU A 55 -3.63 -7.85 -8.24
N THR A 56 -4.36 -8.93 -8.56
CA THR A 56 -4.99 -9.11 -9.87
C THR A 56 -6.18 -8.16 -10.05
N VAL A 57 -6.98 -7.95 -9.00
CA VAL A 57 -8.09 -6.98 -9.01
C VAL A 57 -7.60 -5.55 -9.29
N HIS A 58 -6.44 -5.18 -8.76
CA HIS A 58 -5.85 -3.84 -8.90
C HIS A 58 -4.71 -3.78 -9.93
N ARG A 59 -4.72 -4.67 -10.93
CA ARG A 59 -3.63 -4.82 -11.89
C ARG A 59 -3.33 -3.54 -12.66
N ASP A 60 -4.36 -2.83 -13.10
CA ASP A 60 -4.22 -1.64 -13.94
C ASP A 60 -3.59 -0.48 -13.14
N GLU A 61 -4.04 -0.26 -11.90
CA GLU A 61 -3.47 0.75 -11.01
C GLU A 61 -2.03 0.42 -10.66
N ILE A 62 -1.73 -0.85 -10.37
CA ILE A 62 -0.37 -1.30 -10.09
C ILE A 62 0.50 -1.10 -11.33
N GLY A 63 0.04 -1.50 -12.52
CA GLY A 63 0.77 -1.29 -13.78
C GLY A 63 1.15 0.18 -14.01
N ASN A 64 0.25 1.11 -13.69
CA ASN A 64 0.54 2.54 -13.79
C ASN A 64 1.71 2.99 -12.89
N THR A 65 1.93 2.32 -11.75
CA THR A 65 3.06 2.63 -10.85
C THR A 65 4.43 2.21 -11.42
N PHE A 66 4.45 1.24 -12.34
CA PHE A 66 5.68 0.82 -13.02
C PHE A 66 6.10 1.86 -14.08
N THR A 67 5.14 2.56 -14.68
CA THR A 67 5.39 3.61 -15.69
C THR A 67 5.66 4.97 -15.06
N HIS A 68 5.00 5.31 -13.95
CA HIS A 68 5.07 6.64 -13.36
C HIS A 68 6.02 6.71 -12.15
N HIS A 69 6.70 7.84 -11.99
CA HIS A 69 7.65 8.10 -10.89
C HIS A 69 7.04 8.84 -9.70
N TYR A 70 5.73 8.72 -9.49
CA TYR A 70 5.10 9.30 -8.31
C TYR A 70 5.54 8.56 -7.05
N THR A 71 5.94 9.32 -6.04
CA THR A 71 6.28 8.76 -4.73
C THR A 71 5.09 8.92 -3.79
N ASN A 72 4.95 8.00 -2.84
CA ASN A 72 3.95 8.12 -1.77
C ASN A 72 4.30 9.19 -0.73
N GLY A 73 5.49 9.80 -0.80
CA GLY A 73 6.00 10.75 0.20
C GLY A 73 5.04 11.91 0.53
N PRO A 74 4.49 12.64 -0.46
CA PRO A 74 3.51 13.69 -0.19
C PRO A 74 2.22 13.19 0.49
N LEU A 75 1.73 12.01 0.10
CA LEU A 75 0.55 11.38 0.68
C LEU A 75 0.82 10.93 2.13
N GLU A 76 1.96 10.28 2.36
CA GLU A 76 2.42 9.86 3.68
C GLU A 76 2.64 11.04 4.62
N GLY A 77 3.27 12.12 4.13
CA GLY A 77 3.46 13.36 4.88
C GLY A 77 2.13 13.99 5.28
N SER A 78 1.16 13.99 4.36
CA SER A 78 -0.19 14.49 4.63
C SER A 78 -0.91 13.62 5.68
N ASN A 79 -0.88 12.31 5.52
CA ASN A 79 -1.46 11.35 6.46
C ASN A 79 -0.82 11.45 7.86
N ASN A 80 0.50 11.61 7.93
CA ASN A 80 1.21 11.80 9.18
C ASN A 80 0.79 13.11 9.87
N LYS A 81 0.71 14.22 9.12
CA LYS A 81 0.24 15.51 9.66
C LYS A 81 -1.19 15.41 10.20
N ILE A 82 -2.09 14.73 9.49
CA ILE A 82 -3.47 14.46 9.95
C ILE A 82 -3.47 13.64 11.25
N LYS A 83 -2.65 12.58 11.32
CA LYS A 83 -2.48 11.75 12.53
C LYS A 83 -1.93 12.56 13.70
N VAL A 84 -0.96 13.44 13.47
CA VAL A 84 -0.41 14.35 14.48
C VAL A 84 -1.51 15.27 15.01
N ILE A 85 -2.29 15.92 14.14
CA ILE A 85 -3.41 16.79 14.54
C ILE A 85 -4.39 16.04 15.45
N LYS A 86 -4.77 14.81 15.07
CA LYS A 86 -5.65 13.96 15.87
C LYS A 86 -5.06 13.66 17.25
N ARG A 87 -3.77 13.30 17.31
CA ARG A 87 -3.06 12.96 18.55
C ARG A 87 -2.89 14.17 19.48
N THR A 88 -2.49 15.33 18.94
CA THR A 88 -2.32 16.58 19.71
C THR A 88 -3.64 17.12 20.25
N GLY A 89 -4.76 16.81 19.59
CA GLY A 89 -6.09 17.15 20.08
C GLY A 89 -6.66 16.17 21.12
N PHE A 90 -5.88 15.14 21.53
CA PHE A 90 -6.33 14.04 22.41
C PHE A 90 -7.60 13.32 21.91
N GLY A 91 -7.77 13.28 20.58
CA GLY A 91 -8.97 12.77 19.94
C GLY A 91 -10.07 13.82 19.83
N TYR A 92 -10.79 13.78 18.71
CA TYR A 92 -11.93 14.66 18.45
C TYR A 92 -13.22 13.87 18.61
N ARG A 93 -14.12 14.35 19.48
CA ARG A 93 -15.48 13.78 19.61
C ARG A 93 -16.35 14.04 18.38
N ASN A 94 -16.08 15.13 17.67
CA ASN A 94 -16.86 15.59 16.52
C ASN A 94 -15.96 15.65 15.28
N PHE A 95 -16.32 14.88 14.25
CA PHE A 95 -15.55 14.80 13.00
C PHE A 95 -15.49 16.13 12.25
N PHE A 96 -16.57 16.91 12.27
CA PHE A 96 -16.60 18.23 11.64
C PHE A 96 -15.53 19.17 12.23
N ARG A 97 -15.37 19.19 13.56
CA ARG A 97 -14.31 19.96 14.23
C ARG A 97 -12.90 19.47 13.86
N PHE A 98 -12.72 18.14 13.76
CA PHE A 98 -11.46 17.57 13.29
C PHE A 98 -11.15 17.99 11.85
N ARG A 99 -12.13 17.86 10.95
CA ARG A 99 -12.02 18.25 9.54
C ARG A 99 -11.65 19.73 9.40
N LEU A 100 -12.30 20.62 10.15
CA LEU A 100 -11.95 22.05 10.14
C LEU A 100 -10.50 22.28 10.56
N ARG A 101 -10.03 21.60 11.61
CA ARG A 101 -8.64 21.72 12.07
C ARG A 101 -7.65 21.23 11.00
N VAL A 102 -7.97 20.13 10.33
CA VAL A 102 -7.16 19.60 9.23
C VAL A 102 -7.11 20.63 8.08
N LEU A 103 -8.26 21.08 7.58
CA LEU A 103 -8.31 22.06 6.48
C LEU A 103 -7.52 23.34 6.81
N PHE A 104 -7.68 23.85 8.03
CA PHE A 104 -6.93 25.00 8.52
C PHE A 104 -5.42 24.75 8.54
N ALA A 105 -4.98 23.58 9.06
CA ALA A 105 -3.57 23.23 9.14
C ALA A 105 -2.92 23.04 7.76
N PHE A 106 -3.69 22.64 6.74
CA PHE A 106 -3.25 22.57 5.34
C PHE A 106 -3.45 23.88 4.58
N ARG A 107 -3.94 24.94 5.23
CA ARG A 107 -4.21 26.26 4.62
C ARG A 107 -5.07 26.16 3.37
N VAL A 108 -6.01 25.20 3.35
CA VAL A 108 -6.91 25.02 2.21
C VAL A 108 -7.96 26.13 2.25
N HIS A 109 -7.97 26.99 1.23
CA HIS A 109 -9.01 27.99 1.06
C HIS A 109 -10.33 27.31 0.67
N THR A 110 -11.22 27.12 1.64
CA THR A 110 -12.54 26.55 1.40
C THR A 110 -13.59 27.65 1.20
N LYS A 111 -14.42 27.51 0.17
CA LYS A 111 -15.63 28.34 0.00
C LYS A 111 -16.59 28.06 1.18
N ARG A 112 -17.26 29.09 1.70
CA ARG A 112 -18.16 29.03 2.89
C ARG A 112 -19.16 27.85 2.87
N ALA A 113 -19.61 27.40 1.69
CA ALA A 113 -20.55 26.29 1.54
C ALA A 113 -20.05 24.92 2.04
N LEU A 114 -18.74 24.68 2.13
CA LEU A 114 -18.16 23.40 2.58
C LEU A 114 -17.92 23.34 4.11
N ILE A 115 -18.28 24.41 4.82
CA ILE A 115 -18.14 24.57 6.28
C ILE A 115 -19.49 24.32 6.98
N THR A 116 -20.60 24.25 6.26
CA THR A 116 -21.94 24.16 6.88
C THR A 116 -22.65 22.86 6.47
N LYS A 117 -22.22 21.73 7.04
CA LYS A 117 -23.02 20.51 7.23
C LYS A 117 -22.52 19.76 8.45
#